data_AF-A0A4R1R5V6-F1
#
_entry.id   AF-A0A4R1R5V6-F1
#
_cell.length_a   1.000
_cell.length_b   1.000
_cell.length_c   1.000
_cell.angle_alpha   90.00
_cell.angle_beta   90.00
_cell.angle_gamma   90.00
#
_symmetry.space_group_name_H-M   'P 1'
#
loop_
_entity.id
_entity.type
_entity.pdbx_description
1 polymer ?
#
loop_
_entity_poly.entity_id
_entity_poly.type
_entity_poly.pdbx_seq_one_letter_code
_entity_poly.pdbx_strand_id
1 'polypeptide(L)'
;MTAVFISIFLVMGVMIYFIIISLRLVIENATKKVNAYFLSKLSEYDDDFQKKIDEIQNLEFSKEELKQEIRMLQMDHNSLGTSRFYRPRPVERDIFIPTARYIDNVFFEDYKLVKNLLIIDKEEIIRTILDKFPYAGDKKRYNAAKSILQTLNFEAVYDLSSLPEETQLKLLDEELKREEKKLLKEYLEPLREAKEFNLLGFLNWINEVITKESPILMAYLGEKDEDYSYIADNVICQFDSNVCEGIRIVYQNRLYDYSVYESRRRNEYIY
;
A
#
# COMPACT_ATOMS: atom_id res chain seq x y z
N MET A 1 -70.68 -45.71 -11.44
CA MET A 1 -69.34 -45.33 -11.92
C MET A 1 -69.29 -43.93 -12.54
N THR A 2 -70.22 -43.55 -13.44
CA THR A 2 -70.26 -42.21 -14.08
C THR A 2 -70.36 -41.03 -13.10
N ALA A 3 -71.16 -41.14 -12.04
CA ALA A 3 -71.30 -40.08 -11.02
C ALA A 3 -70.00 -39.80 -10.23
N VAL A 4 -69.15 -40.82 -10.06
CA VAL A 4 -67.84 -40.69 -9.38
C VAL A 4 -66.84 -39.97 -10.29
N PHE A 5 -66.86 -40.24 -11.59
CA PHE A 5 -66.02 -39.51 -12.55
C PHE A 5 -66.41 -38.03 -12.65
N ILE A 6 -67.71 -37.71 -12.68
CA ILE A 6 -68.18 -36.32 -12.75
C ILE A 6 -67.75 -35.52 -11.51
N SER A 7 -67.82 -36.12 -10.32
CA SER A 7 -67.41 -35.47 -9.08
C SER A 7 -65.90 -35.22 -9.02
N ILE A 8 -65.08 -36.15 -9.51
CA ILE A 8 -63.62 -35.96 -9.62
C ILE A 8 -63.28 -34.80 -10.56
N PHE A 9 -63.94 -34.72 -11.73
CA PHE A 9 -63.71 -33.61 -12.66
C PHE A 9 -64.14 -32.26 -12.10
N LEU A 10 -65.22 -32.21 -11.32
CA LEU A 10 -65.68 -30.99 -10.66
C LEU A 10 -64.67 -30.50 -9.61
N VAL A 11 -64.15 -31.41 -8.78
CA VAL A 11 -63.10 -31.09 -7.80
C VAL A 11 -61.82 -30.60 -8.51
N MET A 12 -61.41 -31.27 -9.59
CA MET A 12 -60.24 -30.85 -10.37
C MET A 12 -60.43 -29.46 -10.99
N GLY A 13 -61.63 -29.16 -11.52
CA GLY A 13 -61.96 -27.84 -12.05
C GLY A 13 -61.89 -26.73 -11.00
N VAL A 14 -62.40 -27.00 -9.79
CA VAL A 14 -62.33 -26.06 -8.65
C VAL A 14 -60.89 -25.83 -8.23
N MET A 15 -60.04 -26.86 -8.19
CA MET A 15 -58.63 -26.70 -7.86
C MET A 15 -57.88 -25.86 -8.90
N ILE A 16 -58.10 -26.11 -10.19
CA ILE A 16 -57.48 -25.32 -11.27
C ILE A 16 -57.92 -23.85 -11.19
N TYR A 17 -59.21 -23.61 -10.94
CA TYR A 17 -59.74 -22.26 -10.76
C TYR A 17 -59.09 -21.53 -9.58
N PHE A 18 -58.92 -22.22 -8.45
CA PHE A 18 -58.25 -21.66 -7.27
C PHE A 18 -56.79 -21.30 -7.55
N ILE A 19 -56.05 -22.16 -8.26
CA ILE A 19 -54.66 -21.89 -8.65
C ILE A 19 -54.57 -20.62 -9.51
N ILE A 20 -55.46 -20.47 -10.50
CA ILE A 20 -55.48 -19.30 -11.39
C ILE A 20 -55.76 -18.01 -10.61
N ILE A 21 -56.70 -18.04 -9.66
CA ILE A 21 -56.98 -16.88 -8.79
C ILE A 21 -55.77 -16.56 -7.91
N SER A 22 -55.16 -17.57 -7.28
CA SER A 22 -54.01 -17.36 -6.40
C SER A 22 -52.84 -16.71 -7.17
N LEU A 23 -52.61 -17.14 -8.41
CA LEU A 23 -51.56 -16.60 -9.26
C LEU A 23 -51.81 -15.13 -9.60
N ARG A 24 -53.04 -14.77 -9.97
CA ARG A 24 -53.40 -13.36 -10.24
C ARG A 24 -53.17 -12.47 -9.01
N LEU A 25 -53.56 -12.97 -7.83
CA LEU A 25 -53.42 -12.23 -6.58
C LEU A 25 -51.96 -12.05 -6.15
N VAL A 26 -51.11 -13.05 -6.40
CA VAL A 26 -49.65 -12.95 -6.18
C VAL A 26 -49.02 -11.95 -7.14
N ILE A 27 -49.40 -11.96 -8.42
CA ILE A 27 -48.87 -11.03 -9.44
C ILE A 27 -49.22 -9.58 -9.09
N GLU A 28 -50.47 -9.28 -8.73
CA GLU A 28 -50.86 -7.92 -8.36
C GLU A 28 -50.10 -7.40 -7.13
N ASN A 29 -49.92 -8.25 -6.12
CA ASN A 29 -49.17 -7.91 -4.92
C ASN A 29 -47.67 -7.77 -5.19
N ALA A 30 -47.10 -8.60 -6.07
CA ALA A 30 -45.71 -8.49 -6.50
C ALA A 30 -45.47 -7.17 -7.25
N THR A 31 -46.33 -6.81 -8.21
CA THR A 31 -46.21 -5.56 -8.98
C THR A 31 -46.30 -4.33 -8.08
N LYS A 32 -47.21 -4.33 -7.10
CA LYS A 32 -47.32 -3.23 -6.11
C LYS A 32 -46.05 -3.10 -5.26
N LYS A 33 -45.51 -4.23 -4.76
CA LYS A 33 -44.26 -4.24 -3.97
C LYS A 33 -43.06 -3.79 -4.79
N VAL A 34 -42.97 -4.24 -6.03
CA VAL A 34 -41.89 -3.89 -6.96
C VAL A 34 -41.92 -2.40 -7.28
N ASN A 35 -43.10 -1.84 -7.60
CA ASN A 35 -43.22 -0.41 -7.87
C ASN A 35 -42.93 0.45 -6.63
N ALA A 36 -43.41 0.06 -5.45
CA ALA A 36 -43.10 0.77 -4.21
C ALA A 36 -41.60 0.73 -3.89
N TYR A 37 -40.95 -0.43 -4.08
CA TYR A 37 -39.52 -0.59 -3.87
C TYR A 37 -38.71 0.24 -4.87
N PHE A 38 -39.06 0.21 -6.16
CA PHE A 38 -38.42 1.03 -7.19
C PHE A 38 -38.55 2.53 -6.91
N LEU A 39 -39.75 3.01 -6.53
CA LEU A 39 -39.97 4.41 -6.17
C LEU A 39 -39.16 4.80 -4.92
N SER A 40 -39.12 3.95 -3.90
CA SER A 40 -38.31 4.22 -2.70
C SER A 40 -36.82 4.29 -3.01
N LYS A 41 -36.32 3.38 -3.87
CA LYS A 41 -34.93 3.38 -4.30
C LYS A 41 -34.60 4.60 -5.15
N LEU A 42 -35.51 5.03 -6.01
CA LEU A 42 -35.32 6.21 -6.84
C LEU A 42 -35.25 7.49 -5.99
N SER A 43 -36.11 7.60 -4.98
CA SER A 43 -36.07 8.70 -4.01
C SER A 43 -34.76 8.72 -3.20
N GLU A 44 -34.28 7.54 -2.78
CA GLU A 44 -33.01 7.43 -2.06
C GLU A 44 -31.82 7.84 -2.93
N TYR A 45 -31.85 7.51 -4.23
CA TYR A 45 -30.84 7.99 -5.18
C TYR A 45 -30.90 9.51 -5.37
N ASP A 46 -32.09 10.10 -5.51
CA ASP A 46 -32.24 11.55 -5.66
C ASP A 46 -31.67 12.30 -4.43
N ASP A 47 -31.93 11.81 -3.22
CA ASP A 47 -31.36 12.38 -1.99
C ASP A 47 -29.84 12.30 -1.95
N ASP A 48 -29.26 11.17 -2.37
CA ASP A 48 -27.80 11.01 -2.46
C ASP A 48 -27.18 11.88 -3.56
N PHE A 49 -27.88 12.07 -4.68
CA PHE A 49 -27.46 13.01 -5.72
C PHE A 49 -27.47 14.45 -5.21
N GLN A 50 -28.50 14.87 -4.48
CA GLN A 50 -28.55 16.21 -3.89
C GLN A 50 -27.40 16.45 -2.92
N LYS A 51 -27.13 15.50 -2.01
CA LYS A 51 -25.98 15.59 -1.10
C LYS A 51 -24.65 15.75 -1.84
N LYS A 52 -24.46 15.01 -2.93
CA LYS A 52 -23.23 15.14 -3.75
C LYS A 52 -23.15 16.48 -4.46
N ILE A 53 -24.26 17.04 -4.92
CA ILE A 53 -24.29 18.38 -5.53
C ILE A 53 -23.92 19.42 -4.47
N ASP A 54 -24.48 19.34 -3.26
CA ASP A 54 -24.15 20.25 -2.15
C ASP A 54 -22.68 20.12 -1.73
N GLU A 55 -22.15 18.89 -1.67
CA GLU A 55 -20.74 18.64 -1.36
C GLU A 55 -19.82 19.25 -2.43
N ILE A 56 -20.14 19.11 -3.71
CA ILE A 56 -19.39 19.72 -4.81
C ILE A 56 -19.43 21.25 -4.70
N GLN A 57 -20.59 21.84 -4.42
CA GLN A 57 -20.71 23.29 -4.25
C GLN A 57 -19.89 23.81 -3.07
N ASN A 58 -19.92 23.11 -1.93
CA ASN A 58 -19.11 23.47 -0.77
C ASN A 58 -17.61 23.36 -1.05
N LEU A 59 -17.19 22.34 -1.80
CA LEU A 59 -15.80 22.17 -2.23
C LEU A 59 -15.37 23.26 -3.22
N GLU A 60 -16.24 23.65 -4.15
CA GLU A 60 -15.97 24.77 -5.06
C GLU A 60 -15.82 26.09 -4.31
N PHE A 61 -16.71 26.37 -3.35
CA PHE A 61 -16.62 27.55 -2.49
C PHE A 61 -15.33 27.57 -1.68
N SER A 62 -15.00 26.46 -1.00
CA SER A 62 -13.75 26.32 -0.23
C SER A 62 -12.50 26.51 -1.11
N LYS A 63 -12.54 26.00 -2.34
CA LYS A 63 -11.46 26.16 -3.32
C LYS A 63 -11.30 27.62 -3.75
N GLU A 64 -12.40 28.36 -3.91
CA GLU A 64 -12.35 29.78 -4.22
C GLU A 64 -11.79 30.60 -3.06
N GLU A 65 -12.19 30.32 -1.82
CA GLU A 65 -11.63 30.96 -0.62
C GLU A 65 -10.12 30.72 -0.51
N LEU A 66 -9.66 29.47 -0.62
CA LEU A 66 -8.24 29.12 -0.63
C LEU A 66 -7.48 29.83 -1.77
N LYS A 67 -8.08 29.96 -2.95
CA LYS A 67 -7.45 30.66 -4.09
C LYS A 67 -7.39 32.17 -3.88
N GLN A 68 -8.30 32.75 -3.10
CA GLN A 68 -8.23 34.15 -2.69
C GLN A 68 -7.17 34.35 -1.62
N GLU A 69 -7.08 33.46 -0.63
CA GLU A 69 -6.05 33.47 0.40
C GLU A 69 -4.64 33.34 -0.19
N ILE A 70 -4.43 32.39 -1.11
CA ILE A 70 -3.17 32.24 -1.84
C ILE A 70 -2.80 33.52 -2.61
N ARG A 71 -3.78 34.20 -3.22
CA ARG A 71 -3.53 35.46 -3.94
C ARG A 71 -3.14 36.60 -3.00
N MET A 72 -3.75 36.68 -1.81
CA MET A 72 -3.38 37.66 -0.79
C MET A 72 -1.97 37.37 -0.25
N LEU A 73 -1.65 36.11 0.04
CA LEU A 73 -0.31 35.70 0.48
C LEU A 73 0.75 35.96 -0.59
N GLN A 74 0.46 35.73 -1.88
CA GLN A 74 1.36 36.06 -2.99
C GLN A 74 1.57 37.57 -3.16
N MET A 75 0.56 38.40 -2.89
CA MET A 75 0.70 39.86 -2.90
C MET A 75 1.59 40.35 -1.75
N ASP A 76 1.44 39.79 -0.55
CA ASP A 76 2.33 40.08 0.59
C ASP A 76 3.76 39.60 0.33
N HIS A 77 3.94 38.42 -0.28
CA HIS A 77 5.26 37.87 -0.61
C HIS A 77 6.03 38.73 -1.62
N ASN A 78 5.34 39.32 -2.61
CA ASN A 78 5.95 40.25 -3.56
C ASN A 78 6.37 41.59 -2.91
N SER A 79 5.72 41.99 -1.80
CA SER A 79 6.10 43.18 -1.05
C SER A 79 7.34 42.96 -0.16
N LEU A 80 7.53 41.73 0.35
CA LEU A 80 8.66 41.31 1.18
C LEU A 80 9.96 41.06 0.38
N GLY A 81 9.86 40.81 -0.93
CA GLY A 81 11.00 40.62 -1.85
C GLY A 81 11.92 41.84 -2.05
N THR A 82 11.75 42.92 -1.29
CA THR A 82 12.59 44.14 -1.35
C THR A 82 13.45 44.35 -0.10
N SER A 83 13.87 43.28 0.59
CA SER A 83 14.81 43.42 1.71
C SER A 83 16.13 44.06 1.26
N ARG A 84 16.49 45.20 1.88
CA ARG A 84 17.71 45.97 1.55
C ARG A 84 19.02 45.22 1.84
N PHE A 85 18.95 44.09 2.55
CA PHE A 85 20.13 43.37 3.04
C PHE A 85 20.81 42.48 1.99
N TYR A 86 20.12 42.12 0.89
CA TYR A 86 20.66 41.21 -0.15
C TYR A 86 20.67 41.79 -1.57
N ARG A 87 20.63 43.13 -1.73
CA ARG A 87 20.93 43.72 -3.05
C ARG A 87 22.42 43.57 -3.34
N PRO A 88 22.83 42.90 -4.45
CA PRO A 88 24.23 42.95 -4.85
C PRO A 88 24.64 44.41 -5.03
N ARG A 89 25.70 44.84 -4.35
CA ARG A 89 26.23 46.20 -4.56
C ARG A 89 26.65 46.30 -6.03
N PRO A 90 26.19 47.31 -6.77
CA PRO A 90 26.68 47.52 -8.12
C PRO A 90 28.17 47.82 -8.04
N VAL A 91 29.00 46.90 -8.55
CA VAL A 91 30.39 47.21 -8.85
C VAL A 91 30.36 47.88 -10.21
N GLU A 92 30.76 49.16 -10.29
CA GLU A 92 30.92 49.84 -11.57
C GLU A 92 31.99 49.11 -12.39
N ARG A 93 31.54 48.34 -13.38
CA ARG A 93 32.37 47.81 -14.45
C ARG A 93 31.59 48.02 -15.75
N ASP A 94 32.23 48.63 -16.74
CA ASP A 94 31.69 48.95 -18.08
C ASP A 94 31.30 47.74 -18.93
N ILE A 95 31.23 46.54 -18.34
CA ILE A 95 30.92 45.29 -19.03
C ILE A 95 29.86 44.56 -18.20
N PHE A 96 28.64 44.50 -18.74
CA PHE A 96 27.55 43.72 -18.16
C PHE A 96 27.87 42.23 -18.30
N ILE A 97 28.43 41.64 -17.25
CA ILE A 97 28.51 40.19 -17.10
C ILE A 97 27.24 39.78 -16.34
N PRO A 98 26.29 39.05 -16.94
CA PRO A 98 25.15 38.54 -16.18
C PRO A 98 25.70 37.65 -15.07
N THR A 99 25.60 38.12 -13.83
CA THR A 99 25.97 37.32 -12.66
C THR A 99 24.91 36.24 -12.52
N ALA A 100 25.31 34.97 -12.65
CA ALA A 100 24.42 33.87 -12.35
C ALA A 100 23.92 34.04 -10.91
N ARG A 101 22.60 34.08 -10.71
CA ARG A 101 22.00 34.01 -9.38
C ARG A 101 22.26 32.60 -8.84
N TYR A 102 23.37 32.42 -8.14
CA TYR A 102 23.79 31.12 -7.62
C TYR A 102 22.90 30.64 -6.45
N ILE A 103 22.17 31.57 -5.81
CA ILE A 103 21.31 31.30 -4.66
C ILE A 103 19.88 31.66 -5.05
N ASP A 104 19.02 30.65 -5.17
CA ASP A 104 17.59 30.84 -5.39
C ASP A 104 16.90 31.07 -4.04
N ASN A 105 16.75 32.35 -3.66
CA ASN A 105 16.11 32.71 -2.39
C ASN A 105 14.65 32.25 -2.33
N VAL A 106 13.96 32.12 -3.47
CA VAL A 106 12.56 31.68 -3.53
C VAL A 106 12.47 30.22 -3.11
N PHE A 107 13.39 29.37 -3.59
CA PHE A 107 13.46 27.96 -3.20
C PHE A 107 13.63 27.78 -1.68
N PHE A 108 14.49 28.57 -1.03
CA PHE A 108 14.70 28.43 0.42
C PHE A 108 13.49 28.88 1.24
N GLU A 109 12.78 29.91 0.79
CA GLU A 109 11.54 30.38 1.42
C GLU A 109 10.42 29.34 1.25
N ASP A 110 10.24 28.82 0.04
CA ASP A 110 9.29 27.74 -0.27
C ASP A 110 9.60 26.46 0.52
N TYR A 111 10.87 26.04 0.55
CA TYR A 111 11.30 24.87 1.31
C TYR A 111 11.06 25.05 2.81
N LYS A 112 11.37 26.22 3.37
CA LYS A 112 11.13 26.51 4.79
C LYS A 112 9.63 26.50 5.10
N LEU A 113 8.79 27.01 4.21
CA LEU A 113 7.34 26.95 4.34
C LEU A 113 6.86 25.51 4.32
N VAL A 114 7.27 24.72 3.33
CA VAL A 114 6.93 23.30 3.19
C VAL A 114 7.38 22.51 4.41
N LYS A 115 8.61 22.72 4.90
CA LYS A 115 9.14 22.09 6.11
C LYS A 115 8.31 22.41 7.36
N ASN A 116 7.91 23.67 7.52
CA ASN A 116 7.08 24.07 8.66
C ASN A 116 5.65 23.53 8.58
N LEU A 117 5.13 23.29 7.37
CA LEU A 117 3.82 22.66 7.18
C LEU A 117 3.87 21.13 7.26
N LEU A 118 5.00 20.51 6.87
CA LEU A 118 5.26 19.06 6.96
C LEU A 118 5.87 18.68 8.31
N ILE A 119 5.19 19.05 9.41
CA ILE A 119 5.49 18.46 10.71
C ILE A 119 4.91 17.04 10.70
N ILE A 120 5.74 16.09 10.26
CA ILE A 120 5.38 14.68 10.20
C ILE A 120 5.69 14.04 11.56
N ASP A 121 4.65 13.60 12.27
CA ASP A 121 4.83 12.76 13.46
C ASP A 121 5.19 11.33 13.05
N LYS A 122 6.50 11.06 12.98
CA LYS A 122 7.04 9.76 12.57
C LYS A 122 6.65 8.65 13.56
N GLU A 123 6.55 8.97 14.85
CA GLU A 123 6.16 8.00 15.88
C GLU A 123 4.69 7.59 15.71
N GLU A 124 3.79 8.56 15.51
CA GLU A 124 2.38 8.28 15.25
C GLU A 124 2.19 7.43 13.98
N ILE A 125 2.95 7.70 12.93
CA ILE A 125 2.92 6.91 11.69
C ILE A 125 3.31 5.45 11.95
N ILE A 126 4.41 5.21 12.67
CA ILE A 126 4.85 3.85 12.98
C ILE A 126 3.78 3.12 13.80
N ARG A 127 3.24 3.76 14.85
CA ARG A 127 2.16 3.19 15.68
C ARG A 127 0.93 2.86 14.83
N THR A 128 0.50 3.78 13.99
CA THR A 128 -0.67 3.62 13.11
C THR A 128 -0.49 2.43 12.16
N ILE A 129 0.70 2.24 11.59
CA ILE A 129 0.99 1.11 10.71
C ILE A 129 0.92 -0.21 11.49
N LEU A 130 1.53 -0.28 12.66
CA LEU A 130 1.52 -1.48 13.50
C LEU A 130 0.10 -1.85 13.97
N ASP A 131 -0.69 -0.87 14.36
CA ASP A 131 -2.07 -1.06 14.84
C ASP A 131 -3.02 -1.46 13.70
N LYS A 132 -2.91 -0.79 12.54
CA LYS A 132 -3.79 -1.04 11.39
C LYS A 132 -3.45 -2.33 10.66
N PHE A 133 -2.18 -2.73 10.68
CA PHE A 133 -1.69 -3.90 9.95
C PHE A 133 -0.95 -4.85 10.89
N PRO A 134 -1.66 -5.53 11.81
CA PRO A 134 -1.02 -6.50 12.71
C PRO A 134 -0.35 -7.62 11.91
N TYR A 135 0.67 -8.24 12.51
CA TYR A 135 1.43 -9.31 11.87
C TYR A 135 0.56 -10.53 11.56
N ALA A 136 0.41 -10.84 10.27
CA ALA A 136 -0.37 -11.98 9.77
C ALA A 136 0.49 -13.08 9.12
N GLY A 137 1.82 -12.95 9.14
CA GLY A 137 2.73 -13.95 8.57
C GLY A 137 2.94 -15.18 9.45
N ASP A 138 3.70 -16.15 8.94
CA ASP A 138 4.10 -17.33 9.71
C ASP A 138 5.51 -17.15 10.29
N LYS A 139 5.59 -16.85 11.59
CA LYS A 139 6.88 -16.69 12.29
C LYS A 139 7.75 -17.95 12.22
N LYS A 140 7.15 -19.15 12.21
CA LYS A 140 7.92 -20.40 12.17
C LYS A 140 8.58 -20.56 10.81
N ARG A 141 7.83 -20.28 9.75
CA ARG A 141 8.31 -20.33 8.37
C ARG A 141 9.37 -19.26 8.11
N TYR A 142 9.18 -18.04 8.57
CA TYR A 142 10.20 -16.99 8.57
C TYR A 142 11.50 -17.42 9.29
N ASN A 143 11.40 -17.96 10.50
CA ASN A 143 12.57 -18.38 11.27
C ASN A 143 13.30 -19.55 10.60
N ALA A 144 12.57 -20.50 9.99
CA ALA A 144 13.16 -21.58 9.23
C ALA A 144 13.93 -21.06 8.00
N ALA A 145 13.34 -20.12 7.26
CA ALA A 145 13.99 -19.49 6.11
C ALA A 145 15.29 -18.74 6.50
N LYS A 146 15.28 -17.99 7.61
CA LYS A 146 16.49 -17.37 8.17
C LYS A 146 17.55 -18.38 8.58
N SER A 147 17.13 -19.47 9.22
CA SER A 147 18.04 -20.54 9.65
C SER A 147 18.72 -21.21 8.45
N ILE A 148 17.99 -21.41 7.33
CA ILE A 148 18.58 -21.91 6.07
C ILE A 148 19.71 -21.01 5.59
N LEU A 149 19.53 -19.68 5.56
CA LEU A 149 20.59 -18.77 5.12
C LEU A 149 21.78 -18.71 6.08
N GLN A 150 21.56 -18.96 7.37
CA GLN A 150 22.66 -19.05 8.34
C GLN A 150 23.48 -20.32 8.16
N THR A 151 22.82 -21.45 7.88
CA THR A 151 23.47 -22.73 7.58
C THR A 151 24.20 -22.68 6.24
N LEU A 152 23.54 -22.14 5.20
CA LEU A 152 24.08 -21.97 3.85
C LEU A 152 24.79 -20.63 3.71
N ASN A 153 25.86 -20.45 4.50
CA ASN A 153 26.74 -19.30 4.36
C ASN A 153 27.54 -19.36 3.04
N PHE A 154 28.31 -18.31 2.74
CA PHE A 154 29.05 -18.21 1.47
C PHE A 154 29.94 -19.43 1.16
N GLU A 155 30.67 -19.93 2.16
CA GLU A 155 31.56 -21.10 2.01
C GLU A 155 30.75 -22.36 1.72
N ALA A 156 29.70 -22.62 2.50
CA ALA A 156 28.82 -23.77 2.30
C ALA A 156 28.15 -23.75 0.92
N VAL A 157 27.71 -22.57 0.46
CA VAL A 157 27.11 -22.41 -0.87
C VAL A 157 28.13 -22.66 -1.97
N TYR A 158 29.36 -22.18 -1.82
CA TYR A 158 30.44 -22.41 -2.78
C TYR A 158 30.76 -23.91 -2.93
N ASP A 159 30.90 -24.60 -1.80
CA ASP A 159 31.19 -26.03 -1.78
C ASP A 159 30.04 -26.85 -2.36
N LEU A 160 28.80 -26.57 -1.96
CA LEU A 160 27.61 -27.24 -2.50
C LEU A 160 27.44 -26.99 -4.00
N SER A 161 27.68 -25.76 -4.47
CA SER A 161 27.54 -25.40 -5.89
C SER A 161 28.51 -26.16 -6.80
N SER A 162 29.61 -26.67 -6.25
CA SER A 162 30.61 -27.45 -7.00
C SER A 162 30.23 -28.93 -7.15
N LEU A 163 29.19 -29.40 -6.47
CA LEU A 163 28.76 -30.80 -6.45
C LEU A 163 27.63 -31.06 -7.47
N PRO A 164 27.43 -32.32 -7.90
CA PRO A 164 26.27 -32.70 -8.70
C PRO A 164 24.95 -32.50 -7.96
N GLU A 165 23.88 -32.19 -8.69
CA GLU A 165 22.53 -31.92 -8.16
C GLU A 165 22.04 -32.96 -7.15
N GLU A 166 22.14 -34.25 -7.48
CA GLU A 166 21.70 -35.33 -6.60
C GLU A 166 22.44 -35.32 -5.25
N THR A 167 23.70 -34.91 -5.26
CA THR A 167 24.51 -34.81 -4.04
C THR A 167 24.13 -33.56 -3.25
N GLN A 168 23.88 -32.43 -3.93
CA GLN A 168 23.38 -31.22 -3.28
C GLN A 168 22.07 -31.49 -2.53
N LEU A 169 21.10 -32.13 -3.20
CA LEU A 169 19.80 -32.43 -2.61
C LEU A 169 19.89 -33.40 -1.43
N LYS A 170 20.78 -34.39 -1.49
CA LYS A 170 21.04 -35.31 -0.36
C LYS A 170 21.62 -34.57 0.83
N LEU A 171 22.66 -33.76 0.62
CA LEU A 171 23.30 -32.99 1.69
C LEU A 171 22.32 -31.98 2.31
N LEU A 172 21.51 -31.31 1.49
CA LEU A 172 20.46 -30.43 1.97
C LEU A 172 19.40 -31.19 2.78
N ASP A 173 18.97 -32.38 2.36
CA ASP A 173 18.05 -33.16 3.19
C ASP A 173 18.74 -33.67 4.46
N GLU A 174 20.05 -33.94 4.49
CA GLU A 174 20.72 -34.40 5.72
C GLU A 174 20.90 -33.27 6.75
N GLU A 175 21.32 -32.08 6.30
CA GLU A 175 21.65 -30.94 7.17
C GLU A 175 20.42 -30.13 7.61
N LEU A 176 19.38 -30.03 6.76
CA LEU A 176 18.22 -29.20 7.08
C LEU A 176 17.32 -29.83 8.16
N LYS A 177 16.84 -28.98 9.08
CA LYS A 177 15.90 -29.36 10.13
C LYS A 177 14.50 -29.60 9.56
N ARG A 178 13.61 -30.19 10.37
CA ARG A 178 12.24 -30.56 9.97
C ARG A 178 11.45 -29.43 9.29
N GLU A 179 11.49 -28.20 9.82
CA GLU A 179 10.76 -27.06 9.24
C GLU A 179 11.45 -26.52 7.98
N GLU A 180 12.78 -26.54 7.93
CA GLU A 180 13.60 -26.13 6.78
C GLU A 180 13.41 -27.09 5.60
N LYS A 181 13.32 -28.39 5.87
CA LYS A 181 12.97 -29.42 4.88
C LYS A 181 11.60 -29.20 4.26
N LYS A 182 10.63 -28.63 4.99
CA LYS A 182 9.32 -28.30 4.39
C LYS A 182 9.47 -27.22 3.33
N LEU A 183 10.29 -26.21 3.58
CA LEU A 183 10.61 -25.16 2.61
C LEU A 183 11.33 -25.72 1.38
N LEU A 184 12.31 -26.61 1.58
CA LEU A 184 12.97 -27.31 0.46
C LEU A 184 11.96 -28.10 -0.37
N LYS A 185 11.07 -28.87 0.27
CA LYS A 185 10.04 -29.65 -0.43
C LYS A 185 9.07 -28.74 -1.19
N GLU A 186 8.63 -27.64 -0.60
CA GLU A 186 7.77 -26.65 -1.24
C GLU A 186 8.41 -26.06 -2.50
N TYR A 187 9.71 -25.76 -2.46
CA TYR A 187 10.45 -25.31 -3.63
C TYR A 187 10.56 -26.39 -4.72
N LEU A 188 10.71 -27.65 -4.34
CA LEU A 188 10.87 -28.78 -5.27
C LEU A 188 9.56 -29.26 -5.90
N GLU A 189 8.40 -29.09 -5.24
CA GLU A 189 7.08 -29.49 -5.79
C GLU A 189 6.85 -29.03 -7.24
N PRO A 190 7.00 -27.73 -7.59
CA PRO A 190 6.81 -27.26 -8.97
C PRO A 190 7.92 -27.68 -9.94
N LEU A 191 9.06 -28.18 -9.47
CA LEU A 191 10.21 -28.57 -10.30
C LEU A 191 10.11 -30.01 -10.83
N ARG A 192 9.22 -30.84 -10.24
CA ARG A 192 9.01 -32.25 -10.61
C ARG A 192 8.69 -32.51 -12.08
N GLU A 193 8.25 -31.49 -12.82
CA GLU A 193 7.73 -31.64 -14.18
C GLU A 193 8.73 -31.40 -15.32
N ALA A 194 9.99 -30.98 -15.07
CA ALA A 194 11.15 -31.04 -16.01
C ALA A 194 12.26 -30.01 -15.70
N LYS A 195 12.41 -29.53 -14.46
CA LYS A 195 13.46 -28.55 -14.12
C LYS A 195 14.48 -29.15 -13.16
N GLU A 196 15.74 -28.98 -13.50
CA GLU A 196 16.89 -29.29 -12.64
C GLU A 196 16.89 -28.34 -11.42
N PHE A 197 17.22 -28.87 -10.26
CA PHE A 197 17.38 -28.08 -9.05
C PHE A 197 18.55 -27.10 -9.19
N ASN A 198 18.29 -25.84 -8.84
CA ASN A 198 19.29 -24.79 -8.83
C ASN A 198 19.43 -24.23 -7.40
N LEU A 199 20.59 -24.43 -6.78
CA LEU A 199 20.88 -23.97 -5.43
C LEU A 199 20.72 -22.44 -5.27
N LEU A 200 21.25 -21.66 -6.22
CA LEU A 200 21.12 -20.19 -6.18
C LEU A 200 19.66 -19.75 -6.36
N GLY A 201 18.92 -20.45 -7.22
CA GLY A 201 17.48 -20.27 -7.38
C GLY A 201 16.71 -20.55 -6.09
N PHE A 202 17.08 -21.60 -5.36
CA PHE A 202 16.51 -21.92 -4.05
C PHE A 202 16.82 -20.84 -3.02
N LEU A 203 18.09 -20.36 -2.95
CA LEU A 203 18.47 -19.30 -2.02
C LEU A 203 17.76 -17.97 -2.31
N ASN A 204 17.59 -17.62 -3.59
CA ASN A 204 16.81 -16.45 -3.99
C ASN A 204 15.35 -16.58 -3.54
N TRP A 205 14.74 -17.74 -3.74
CA TRP A 205 13.39 -18.02 -3.26
C TRP A 205 13.29 -17.94 -1.73
N ILE A 206 14.29 -18.44 -0.99
CA ILE A 206 14.34 -18.30 0.48
C ILE A 206 14.39 -16.83 0.91
N ASN A 207 15.15 -15.98 0.21
CA ASN A 207 15.15 -14.53 0.47
C ASN A 207 13.76 -13.91 0.23
N GLU A 208 13.05 -14.31 -0.82
CA GLU A 208 11.68 -13.85 -1.06
C GLU A 208 10.73 -14.25 0.08
N VAL A 209 10.85 -15.47 0.60
CA VAL A 209 10.07 -15.94 1.77
C VAL A 209 10.38 -15.07 3.00
N ILE A 210 11.65 -14.77 3.27
CA ILE A 210 12.06 -13.90 4.38
C ILE A 210 11.44 -12.51 4.24
N THR A 211 11.53 -11.90 3.05
CA THR A 211 10.98 -10.56 2.78
C THR A 211 9.46 -10.53 2.94
N LYS A 212 8.77 -11.56 2.43
CA LYS A 212 7.32 -11.67 2.50
C LYS A 212 6.80 -11.86 3.92
N GLU A 213 7.51 -12.64 4.72
CA GLU A 213 7.05 -13.06 6.04
C GLU A 213 7.73 -12.30 7.18
N SER A 214 8.54 -11.30 6.85
CA SER A 214 9.28 -10.51 7.83
C SER A 214 8.34 -9.88 8.85
N PRO A 215 8.50 -10.18 10.15
CA PRO A 215 7.80 -9.48 11.22
C PRO A 215 8.44 -8.12 11.54
N ILE A 216 9.58 -7.81 10.92
CA ILE A 216 10.36 -6.61 11.20
C ILE A 216 9.80 -5.44 10.38
N LEU A 217 9.57 -4.33 11.06
CA LEU A 217 9.31 -3.02 10.46
C LEU A 217 10.65 -2.30 10.32
N MET A 218 11.08 -2.07 9.09
CA MET A 218 12.28 -1.28 8.81
C MET A 218 11.88 0.17 8.55
N ALA A 219 12.37 1.09 9.37
CA ALA A 219 12.17 2.53 9.26
C ALA A 219 13.46 3.18 8.75
N TYR A 220 13.42 3.81 7.58
CA TYR A 220 14.51 4.56 6.98
C TYR A 220 14.33 6.06 7.27
N LEU A 221 15.35 6.65 7.89
CA LEU A 221 15.33 8.00 8.45
C LEU A 221 16.46 8.86 7.89
N GLY A 222 16.21 10.16 7.76
CA GLY A 222 17.18 11.12 7.22
C GLY A 222 18.22 11.62 8.23
N GLU A 223 18.04 11.33 9.51
CA GLU A 223 18.94 11.75 10.58
C GLU A 223 19.52 10.52 11.30
N LYS A 224 20.84 10.55 11.58
CA LYS A 224 21.54 9.40 12.18
C LYS A 224 21.16 9.12 13.63
N ASP A 225 20.77 10.16 14.34
CA ASP A 225 20.48 10.11 15.78
C ASP A 225 18.99 9.85 16.06
N GLU A 226 18.15 9.78 15.02
CA GLU A 226 16.75 9.39 15.17
C GLU A 226 16.62 7.87 15.32
N ASP A 227 15.97 7.46 16.40
CA ASP A 227 15.65 6.07 16.67
C ASP A 227 14.27 5.94 17.28
N TYR A 228 13.46 5.07 16.68
CA TYR A 228 12.09 4.74 17.08
C TYR A 228 11.95 3.25 17.47
N SER A 229 13.07 2.55 17.66
CA SER A 229 13.08 1.13 18.05
C SER A 229 12.43 0.89 19.43
N TYR A 230 12.25 1.93 20.24
CA TYR A 230 11.52 1.87 21.52
C TYR A 230 10.01 1.66 21.36
N ILE A 231 9.43 1.90 20.18
CA ILE A 231 7.98 1.77 19.95
C ILE A 231 7.55 0.31 20.04
N ALA A 232 8.34 -0.61 19.49
CA ALA A 232 8.12 -2.05 19.58
C ALA A 232 9.40 -2.83 19.24
N ASP A 233 9.55 -4.03 19.82
CA ASP A 233 10.74 -4.90 19.67
C ASP A 233 11.06 -5.28 18.21
N ASN A 234 10.08 -5.16 17.30
CA ASN A 234 10.22 -5.50 15.89
C ASN A 234 10.45 -4.27 14.98
N VAL A 235 10.63 -3.08 15.55
CA VAL A 235 10.98 -1.86 14.81
C VAL A 235 12.51 -1.74 14.75
N ILE A 236 13.05 -1.55 13.55
CA ILE A 236 14.47 -1.31 13.33
C ILE A 236 14.62 -0.03 12.52
N CYS A 237 15.36 0.93 13.08
CA CYS A 237 15.66 2.19 12.40
C CYS A 237 17.00 2.10 11.65
N GLN A 238 17.03 2.62 10.43
CA GLN A 238 18.22 2.70 9.59
C GLN A 238 18.35 4.11 9.04
N PHE A 239 19.57 4.65 9.09
CA PHE A 239 19.87 5.92 8.44
C PHE A 239 19.94 5.74 6.92
N ASP A 240 19.21 6.57 6.19
CA ASP A 240 19.25 6.70 4.73
C ASP A 240 19.57 8.16 4.37
N SER A 241 20.79 8.40 3.87
CA SER A 241 21.24 9.75 3.50
C SER A 241 20.43 10.38 2.37
N ASN A 242 19.66 9.60 1.62
CA ASN A 242 18.81 10.14 0.55
C ASN A 242 17.51 10.73 1.08
N VAL A 243 17.08 10.32 2.28
CA VAL A 243 15.91 10.91 2.96
C VAL A 243 16.34 12.24 3.57
N CYS A 244 15.78 13.35 3.09
CA CYS A 244 15.97 14.66 3.71
C CYS A 244 15.01 14.86 4.88
N GLU A 245 13.73 14.56 4.68
CA GLU A 245 12.68 14.75 5.68
C GLU A 245 11.68 13.59 5.65
N GLY A 246 10.94 13.42 6.75
CA GLY A 246 9.94 12.36 6.88
C GLY A 246 10.54 10.99 7.18
N ILE A 247 9.84 9.93 6.76
CA ILE A 247 10.17 8.54 7.08
C ILE A 247 9.71 7.62 5.94
N ARG A 248 10.54 6.63 5.63
CA ARG A 248 10.18 5.55 4.69
C ARG A 248 10.13 4.24 5.46
N ILE A 249 9.01 3.53 5.40
CA ILE A 249 8.79 2.31 6.17
C ILE A 249 8.57 1.12 5.24
N VAL A 250 9.27 0.02 5.50
CA VAL A 250 9.05 -1.28 4.85
C VAL A 250 8.55 -2.27 5.89
N TYR A 251 7.35 -2.81 5.69
CA TYR A 251 6.73 -3.76 6.62
C TYR A 251 5.84 -4.74 5.88
N GLN A 252 5.99 -6.05 6.16
CA GLN A 252 5.22 -7.14 5.54
C GLN A 252 5.11 -7.02 3.99
N ASN A 253 6.25 -6.82 3.32
CA ASN A 253 6.33 -6.63 1.86
C ASN A 253 5.51 -5.44 1.33
N ARG A 254 5.29 -4.42 2.15
CA ARG A 254 4.66 -3.15 1.75
C ARG A 254 5.59 -1.99 2.05
N LEU A 255 5.58 -1.02 1.14
CA LEU A 255 6.29 0.23 1.27
C LEU A 255 5.30 1.34 1.64
N TYR A 256 5.58 2.04 2.74
CA TYR A 256 4.87 3.23 3.17
C TYR A 256 5.86 4.40 3.12
N ASP A 257 5.67 5.28 2.14
CA ASP A 257 6.62 6.36 1.88
C ASP A 257 6.01 7.70 2.26
N TYR A 258 6.52 8.28 3.34
CA TYR A 258 6.20 9.63 3.82
C TYR A 258 7.45 10.52 3.75
N SER A 259 8.44 10.14 2.94
CA SER A 259 9.73 10.80 2.90
C SER A 259 9.86 11.80 1.74
N VAL A 260 10.68 12.82 1.97
CA VAL A 260 11.12 13.80 0.97
C VAL A 260 12.59 13.52 0.70
N TYR A 261 12.96 13.35 -0.57
CA TYR A 261 14.30 12.95 -0.99
C TYR A 261 15.13 14.12 -1.51
N GLU A 262 16.45 14.10 -1.28
CA GLU A 262 17.39 15.13 -1.75
C GLU A 262 17.51 15.15 -3.28
N SER A 263 17.52 13.97 -3.89
CA SER A 263 17.56 13.81 -5.33
C SER A 263 16.86 12.50 -5.70
N ARG A 264 15.97 12.55 -6.69
CA ARG A 264 15.51 11.32 -7.38
C ARG A 264 16.64 10.77 -8.24
N ARG A 265 17.77 10.38 -7.65
CA ARG A 265 18.62 9.39 -8.29
C ARG A 265 17.75 8.15 -8.45
N ARG A 266 17.73 7.56 -9.65
CA ARG A 266 17.14 6.23 -9.83
C ARG A 266 17.81 5.36 -8.77
N ASN A 267 17.02 4.83 -7.84
CA ASN A 267 17.48 3.84 -6.88
C ASN A 267 17.93 2.61 -7.68
N GLU A 268 19.17 2.62 -8.13
CA GLU A 268 19.94 1.41 -8.40
C GLU A 268 20.16 0.79 -7.02
N TYR A 269 19.91 -0.52 -6.90
CA TYR A 269 19.89 -1.30 -5.65
C TYR A 269 18.57 -1.25 -4.86
N ILE A 270 17.54 -1.83 -5.48
CA ILE A 270 16.58 -2.67 -4.76
C ILE A 270 16.98 -4.11 -5.09
N TYR A 271 17.62 -4.80 -4.15
CA TYR A 271 17.78 -6.26 -4.13
C TYR A 271 17.31 -6.74 -2.76
#